data_AF-A0A7X6ZNS5-F1
#
_entry.id   AF-A0A7X6ZNS5-F1
#
_cell.length_a   1.000
_cell.length_b   1.000
_cell.length_c   1.000
_cell.angle_alpha   90.00
_cell.angle_beta   90.00
_cell.angle_gamma   90.00
#
_symmetry.space_group_name_H-M   'P 1'
#
loop_
_entity.id
_entity.type
_entity.pdbx_description
1 polymer ?
#
loop_
_entity_poly.entity_id
_entity_poly.type
_entity_poly.pdbx_seq_one_letter_code
_entity_poly.pdbx_strand_id
1 'polypeptide(L)'
;MTPDFKIQSIGLMSGTSLDGLDVCCCTFTRKNGKWDFTIDCARGYSYPDDMKYLLGTGAQQMSAVDFITFHSAYGKFLGEKVNLFMEEFGVRPDIIASH
;
A
#
# COMPACT_ATOMS: atom_id res chain seq x y z
N MET A 1 2.26 -14.85 -31.16
CA MET A 1 2.06 -13.47 -30.66
C MET A 1 1.92 -13.55 -29.15
N THR A 2 2.63 -12.72 -28.41
CA THR A 2 2.46 -12.63 -26.95
C THR A 2 1.09 -12.02 -26.66
N PRO A 3 0.25 -12.63 -25.81
CA PRO A 3 -1.08 -12.09 -25.55
C PRO A 3 -0.99 -10.72 -24.89
N ASP A 4 -1.93 -9.86 -25.29
CA ASP A 4 -2.18 -8.59 -24.63
C ASP A 4 -2.56 -8.86 -23.17
N PHE A 5 -2.07 -8.02 -22.27
CA PHE A 5 -2.32 -8.12 -20.84
C PHE A 5 -2.66 -6.74 -20.28
N LYS A 6 -3.57 -6.69 -19.30
CA LYS A 6 -3.90 -5.49 -18.55
C LYS A 6 -4.19 -5.91 -17.10
N ILE A 7 -3.66 -5.16 -16.15
CA ILE A 7 -3.96 -5.31 -14.73
C ILE A 7 -3.96 -3.93 -14.06
N GLN A 8 -4.90 -3.68 -13.18
CA GLN A 8 -4.88 -2.54 -12.28
C GLN A 8 -4.44 -2.99 -10.90
N SER A 9 -3.48 -2.29 -10.31
CA SER A 9 -2.96 -2.62 -8.98
C SER A 9 -2.91 -1.39 -8.09
N ILE A 10 -3.13 -1.60 -6.79
CA ILE A 10 -2.76 -0.61 -5.77
C ILE A 10 -1.41 -1.02 -5.16
N GLY A 11 -0.46 -0.09 -5.16
CA GLY A 11 0.81 -0.19 -4.43
C GLY A 11 0.75 0.57 -3.10
N LEU A 12 1.29 -0.02 -2.05
CA LEU A 12 1.47 0.59 -0.73
C LEU A 12 2.95 0.69 -0.38
N MET A 13 3.38 1.85 0.08
CA MET A 13 4.74 2.07 0.56
C MET A 13 4.75 2.94 1.82
N SER A 14 5.49 2.50 2.84
CA SER A 14 5.79 3.27 4.04
C SER A 14 7.30 3.43 4.15
N GLY A 15 7.81 4.62 3.81
CA GLY A 15 9.24 4.92 3.89
C GLY A 15 9.79 4.88 5.32
N THR A 16 11.11 4.78 5.45
CA THR A 16 11.80 4.81 6.75
C THR A 16 11.68 6.15 7.49
N SER A 17 11.22 7.21 6.82
CA SER A 17 10.89 8.47 7.46
C SER A 17 9.63 8.41 8.34
N LEU A 18 8.78 7.39 8.13
CA LEU A 18 7.53 7.19 8.86
C LEU A 18 6.58 8.39 8.79
N ASP A 19 6.67 9.18 7.73
CA ASP A 19 5.81 10.36 7.56
C ASP A 19 4.36 9.99 7.23
N GLY A 20 4.16 8.80 6.67
CA GLY A 20 2.86 8.28 6.30
C GLY A 20 2.91 7.03 5.44
N LEU A 21 1.75 6.70 4.89
CA LEU A 21 1.51 5.64 3.93
C LEU A 21 1.22 6.24 2.56
N ASP A 22 2.07 5.95 1.59
CA ASP A 22 1.83 6.27 0.19
C ASP A 22 0.99 5.17 -0.46
N VAL A 23 -0.09 5.58 -1.13
CA VAL A 23 -1.01 4.69 -1.85
C VAL A 23 -1.10 5.16 -3.29
N CYS A 24 -0.89 4.25 -4.24
CA CYS A 24 -0.88 4.56 -5.67
C CYS A 24 -1.64 3.48 -6.43
N CYS A 25 -2.59 3.87 -7.28
CA CYS A 25 -3.24 2.97 -8.22
C CYS A 25 -2.61 3.12 -9.60
N CYS A 26 -2.16 2.01 -10.17
CA CYS A 26 -1.51 1.97 -11.46
C CYS A 26 -2.19 0.93 -12.37
N THR A 27 -2.31 1.27 -13.65
CA THR A 27 -2.68 0.32 -14.69
C THR A 27 -1.43 -0.09 -15.46
N PHE A 28 -1.11 -1.37 -15.45
CA PHE A 28 -0.05 -1.96 -16.26
C PHE A 28 -0.65 -2.66 -17.47
N THR A 29 -0.07 -2.44 -18.63
CA THR A 29 -0.46 -3.11 -19.87
C THR A 29 0.75 -3.72 -20.56
N ARG A 30 0.54 -4.84 -21.24
CA ARG A 30 1.53 -5.41 -22.14
C ARG A 30 0.89 -5.59 -23.51
N LYS A 31 1.45 -4.94 -24.53
CA LYS A 31 1.01 -5.07 -25.93
C LYS A 31 2.20 -5.32 -26.84
N ASN A 32 2.07 -6.26 -27.77
CA ASN A 32 3.17 -6.64 -28.68
C ASN A 32 4.50 -6.94 -27.97
N GLY A 33 4.44 -7.53 -26.77
CA GLY A 33 5.60 -7.86 -25.95
C GLY A 33 6.26 -6.69 -25.21
N LYS A 34 5.72 -5.46 -25.31
CA LYS A 34 6.21 -4.29 -24.58
C LYS A 34 5.30 -3.96 -23.40
N TRP A 35 5.90 -3.56 -22.29
CA TRP A 35 5.19 -3.09 -21.10
C TRP A 35 5.02 -1.58 -21.13
N ASP A 36 3.84 -1.13 -20.74
CA ASP A 36 3.48 0.27 -20.54
C ASP A 36 2.71 0.38 -19.22
N PHE A 37 2.73 1.57 -18.60
CA PHE A 37 2.02 1.82 -17.36
C PHE A 37 1.38 3.21 -17.34
N THR A 38 0.39 3.38 -16.47
CA THR A 38 -0.23 4.66 -16.15
C THR A 38 -0.46 4.71 -14.65
N ILE A 39 -0.18 5.87 -14.05
CA ILE A 39 -0.59 6.18 -12.67
C ILE A 39 -2.00 6.76 -12.76
N ASP A 40 -2.98 6.03 -12.27
CA ASP A 40 -4.39 6.41 -12.35
C ASP A 40 -4.71 7.46 -11.26
N CYS A 41 -4.21 7.23 -10.05
CA CYS A 41 -4.30 8.15 -8.92
C CYS A 41 -3.26 7.80 -7.84
N ALA A 42 -2.87 8.79 -7.03
CA ALA A 42 -1.94 8.60 -5.92
C ALA A 42 -2.27 9.56 -4.76
N ARG A 43 -2.07 9.09 -3.53
CA ARG A 43 -2.31 9.87 -2.31
C ARG A 43 -1.43 9.37 -1.17
N GLY A 44 -0.86 10.32 -0.42
CA GLY A 44 -0.21 10.06 0.86
C GLY A 44 -1.17 10.26 2.03
N TYR A 45 -1.13 9.35 3.01
CA TYR A 45 -1.86 9.44 4.27
C TYR A 45 -0.87 9.57 5.43
N SER A 46 -0.89 10.70 6.13
CA SER A 46 -0.02 10.88 7.30
C SER A 46 -0.34 9.89 8.40
N TYR A 47 0.70 9.37 9.05
CA TYR A 47 0.51 8.56 10.25
C TYR A 47 0.17 9.41 11.47
N PRO A 48 -0.74 8.92 12.32
CA PRO A 48 -0.85 9.38 13.70
C PRO A 48 0.48 9.27 14.47
N ASP A 49 0.74 10.19 15.40
CA ASP A 49 2.02 10.25 16.13
C ASP A 49 2.32 8.98 16.95
N ASP A 50 1.28 8.35 17.51
CA ASP A 50 1.39 7.07 18.21
C ASP A 50 1.82 5.95 17.27
N MET A 51 1.27 5.90 16.05
CA MET A 51 1.68 4.94 15.03
C MET A 51 3.13 5.17 14.58
N LYS A 52 3.56 6.44 14.43
CA LYS A 52 4.96 6.76 14.13
C LYS A 52 5.91 6.25 15.21
N TYR A 53 5.57 6.46 16.48
CA TYR A 53 6.35 5.96 17.60
C TYR A 53 6.44 4.43 17.60
N LEU A 54 5.30 3.75 17.45
CA LEU A 54 5.24 2.29 17.43
C LEU A 54 6.07 1.70 16.28
N LEU A 55 5.96 2.27 15.07
CA LEU A 55 6.71 1.80 13.90
C LEU A 55 8.22 2.11 14.00
N GLY A 56 8.60 3.25 14.57
CA GLY A 56 9.99 3.70 14.57
C GLY A 56 10.85 3.07 15.66
N THR A 57 10.38 3.06 16.89
CA THR A 57 11.17 2.61 18.05
C THR A 57 10.42 1.64 18.94
N GLY A 58 9.09 1.75 19.05
CA GLY A 58 8.27 0.91 19.92
C GLY A 58 8.37 -0.57 19.56
N ALA A 59 8.31 -0.92 18.28
CA ALA A 59 8.34 -2.31 17.80
C ALA A 59 9.63 -3.06 18.20
N GLN A 60 10.76 -2.36 18.32
CA GLN A 60 12.04 -2.99 18.70
C GLN A 60 12.08 -3.41 20.17
N GLN A 61 11.20 -2.84 21.01
CA GLN A 61 11.12 -3.12 22.44
C GLN A 61 9.99 -4.10 22.77
N MET A 62 9.20 -4.51 21.77
CA MET A 62 8.06 -5.41 21.96
C MET A 62 8.51 -6.84 22.23
N SER A 63 7.73 -7.55 23.06
CA SER A 63 7.81 -9.00 23.11
C SER A 63 7.38 -9.60 21.77
N ALA A 64 7.73 -10.86 21.52
CA ALA A 64 7.31 -11.56 20.29
C ALA A 64 5.78 -11.59 20.12
N VAL A 65 5.03 -11.71 21.23
CA VAL A 65 3.57 -11.74 21.22
C VAL A 65 2.99 -10.38 20.86
N ASP A 66 3.53 -9.30 21.45
CA ASP A 66 3.09 -7.94 21.17
C ASP A 66 3.41 -7.54 19.72
N PHE A 67 4.59 -7.95 19.23
CA PHE A 67 5.01 -7.69 17.86
C PHE A 67 4.08 -8.34 16.84
N ILE A 68 3.70 -9.61 17.02
CA ILE A 68 2.75 -10.31 16.12
C ILE A 68 1.37 -9.65 16.16
N THR A 69 0.93 -9.23 17.34
CA THR A 69 -0.34 -8.51 17.52
C THR A 69 -0.31 -7.17 16.80
N PHE A 70 0.77 -6.42 16.96
CA PHE A 70 1.00 -5.16 16.28
C PHE A 70 1.08 -5.31 14.76
N HIS A 71 1.81 -6.32 14.26
CA HIS A 71 1.89 -6.63 12.83
C HIS A 71 0.50 -6.85 12.22
N SER A 72 -0.35 -7.61 12.92
CA SER A 72 -1.73 -7.88 12.49
C SER A 72 -2.58 -6.60 12.51
N ALA A 73 -2.44 -5.77 13.55
CA ALA A 73 -3.13 -4.49 13.66
C ALA A 73 -2.71 -3.51 12.55
N TYR A 74 -1.41 -3.47 12.23
CA TYR A 74 -0.88 -2.66 11.14
C TYR A 74 -1.40 -3.14 9.78
N GLY A 75 -1.43 -4.44 9.52
CA GLY A 75 -2.06 -5.00 8.30
C GLY A 75 -3.53 -4.60 8.15
N LYS A 76 -4.29 -4.60 9.25
CA LYS A 76 -5.68 -4.12 9.26
C LYS A 76 -5.76 -2.63 8.90
N PHE A 77 -4.91 -1.80 9.51
CA PHE A 77 -4.84 -0.37 9.20
C PHE A 77 -4.54 -0.11 7.71
N LEU A 78 -3.60 -0.85 7.11
CA LEU A 78 -3.31 -0.76 5.68
C LEU A 78 -4.53 -1.08 4.83
N GLY A 79 -5.27 -2.15 5.17
CA GLY A 79 -6.52 -2.51 4.49
C GLY A 79 -7.59 -1.43 4.59
N GLU A 80 -7.74 -0.81 5.77
CA GLU A 80 -8.66 0.33 5.97
C GLU A 80 -8.27 1.54 5.11
N LYS A 81 -6.96 1.85 4.99
CA LYS A 81 -6.48 2.93 4.11
C LYS A 81 -6.67 2.63 2.63
N VAL A 82 -6.50 1.38 2.20
CA VAL A 82 -6.81 0.97 0.83
C VAL A 82 -8.30 1.13 0.55
N ASN A 83 -9.18 0.70 1.45
CA ASN A 83 -10.63 0.87 1.27
C ASN A 83 -11.01 2.35 1.15
N LEU A 84 -10.48 3.20 2.03
CA LEU A 84 -10.68 4.64 1.97
C LEU A 84 -10.21 5.21 0.62
N PHE A 85 -9.03 4.82 0.16
CA PHE A 85 -8.49 5.26 -1.14
C PHE A 85 -9.38 4.79 -2.32
N MET A 86 -9.85 3.55 -2.29
CA MET A 86 -10.74 3.00 -3.32
C MET A 86 -12.08 3.74 -3.36
N GLU A 87 -12.64 4.09 -2.21
CA GLU A 87 -13.86 4.90 -2.12
C GLU A 87 -13.64 6.33 -2.61
N GLU A 88 -12.53 6.96 -2.20
CA GLU A 88 -12.21 8.34 -2.55
C GLU A 88 -12.00 8.54 -4.06
N PHE A 89 -11.27 7.63 -4.71
CA PHE A 89 -10.92 7.73 -6.13
C PHE A 89 -11.82 6.89 -7.04
N GLY A 90 -12.75 6.11 -6.48
CA GLY A 90 -13.66 5.24 -7.25
C GLY A 90 -12.95 4.12 -8.02
N VAL A 91 -11.79 3.65 -7.54
CA VAL A 91 -10.99 2.60 -8.19
C VAL A 91 -11.28 1.21 -7.62
N ARG A 92 -11.07 0.17 -8.44
CA ARG A 92 -11.24 -1.23 -8.05
C ARG A 92 -10.10 -2.07 -8.64
N PRO A 93 -8.94 -2.13 -7.98
CA PRO A 93 -7.78 -2.86 -8.50
C PRO A 93 -8.03 -4.37 -8.49
N ASP A 94 -7.30 -5.08 -9.34
CA ASP A 94 -7.26 -6.54 -9.37
C ASP A 94 -6.42 -7.10 -8.22
N ILE A 95 -5.37 -6.36 -7.82
CA ILE A 95 -4.42 -6.76 -6.77
C ILE A 95 -3.96 -5.58 -5.92
N ILE A 96 -3.50 -5.89 -4.71
CA ILE A 96 -2.81 -4.95 -3.83
C ILE A 96 -1.40 -5.49 -3.57
N ALA A 97 -0.38 -4.65 -3.77
CA ALA A 97 1.01 -4.94 -3.47
C ALA A 97 1.47 -4.03 -2.32
N SER A 98 1.81 -4.62 -1.17
CA SER A 98 2.36 -3.89 -0.03
C SER A 98 3.82 -4.24 0.16
N HIS A 99 4.67 -3.23 0.28
CA HIS A 99 6.02 -3.36 0.85
C HIS A 99 5.94 -3.68 2.35
#